data_AF-A0A8H5NZH5-F1
#
_entry.id   AF-A0A8H5NZH5-F1
#
_cell.length_a   1.000
_cell.length_b   1.000
_cell.length_c   1.000
_cell.angle_alpha   90.00
_cell.angle_beta   90.00
_cell.angle_gamma   90.00
#
_symmetry.space_group_name_H-M   'P 1'
#
loop_
_entity.id
_entity.type
_entity.pdbx_description
1 polymer ?
#
loop_
_entity_poly.entity_id
_entity_poly.type
_entity_poly.pdbx_seq_one_letter_code
_entity_poly.pdbx_strand_id
1 'polypeptide(L)'
;MSTRTSPVKITEYARPRGITALVFGGAVFSYLCLAGVTLISEENAIWQTLDNISPGGADTFRWIVKTGVPPLIVIHSIEAVAFDRTRLMPHGVPRWGLLWWKWVLSCWIEGIGCWQRFASVVNVKKAAAK
;
A
#
# COMPACT_ATOMS: atom_id res chain seq x y z
N MET A 1 -0.28 12.58 24.53
CA MET A 1 -0.18 11.15 24.18
C MET A 1 1.30 10.78 24.26
N SER A 2 1.74 10.08 25.31
CA SER A 2 3.15 9.70 25.49
C SER A 2 3.49 8.59 24.50
N THR A 3 4.30 8.86 23.48
CA THR A 3 4.75 7.83 22.54
C THR A 3 5.77 6.96 23.25
N ARG A 4 5.39 5.74 23.63
CA ARG A 4 6.32 4.74 24.14
C ARG A 4 7.43 4.51 23.10
N THR A 5 8.63 4.99 23.37
CA THR A 5 9.77 4.84 22.46
C THR A 5 10.28 3.39 22.49
N SER A 6 10.58 2.83 21.32
CA SER A 6 11.25 1.53 21.18
C SER A 6 12.77 1.69 21.33
N PRO A 7 13.47 0.74 22.00
CA PRO A 7 14.93 0.71 22.03
C PRO A 7 15.53 0.43 20.65
N VAL A 8 14.80 -0.29 19.78
CA VAL A 8 15.23 -0.52 18.40
C VAL A 8 14.84 0.66 17.52
N LYS A 9 15.86 1.27 16.91
CA LYS A 9 15.73 2.35 15.92
C LYS A 9 15.75 1.81 14.50
N ILE A 10 14.91 2.39 13.64
CA ILE A 10 14.83 2.05 12.23
C ILE A 10 15.39 3.20 11.42
N THR A 11 16.48 2.95 10.70
CA THR A 11 17.22 3.94 9.91
C THR A 11 17.25 3.60 8.42
N GLU A 12 16.62 2.50 8.03
CA GLU A 12 16.66 1.98 6.66
C GLU A 12 15.27 1.61 6.16
N TYR A 13 15.15 1.59 4.84
CA TYR A 13 13.95 1.16 4.15
C TYR A 13 14.17 -0.20 3.51
N ALA A 14 13.27 -1.14 3.79
CA ALA A 14 13.20 -2.41 3.07
C ALA A 14 12.14 -2.29 1.97
N ARG A 15 12.52 -2.54 0.71
CA ARG A 15 11.59 -2.55 -0.43
C ARG A 15 10.72 -3.82 -0.44
N PRO A 16 9.51 -3.79 -1.05
CA PRO A 16 8.71 -4.98 -1.27
C PRO A 16 9.47 -6.04 -2.07
N ARG A 17 9.30 -7.31 -1.69
CA ARG A 17 9.91 -8.48 -2.31
C ARG A 17 8.94 -9.66 -2.29
N GLY A 18 9.06 -10.55 -3.27
CA GLY A 18 8.19 -11.74 -3.39
C GLY A 18 6.71 -11.36 -3.41
N ILE A 19 5.90 -12.02 -2.58
CA ILE A 19 4.45 -11.79 -2.49
C ILE A 19 4.11 -10.32 -2.19
N THR A 20 4.86 -9.65 -1.31
CA THR A 20 4.59 -8.22 -1.01
C THR A 20 4.81 -7.32 -2.22
N ALA A 21 5.71 -7.67 -3.15
CA ALA A 21 5.88 -6.93 -4.39
C ALA A 21 4.70 -7.12 -5.35
N LEU A 22 4.09 -8.32 -5.37
CA LEU A 22 2.87 -8.58 -6.15
C LEU A 22 1.68 -7.79 -5.58
N VAL A 23 1.52 -7.76 -4.26
CA VAL A 23 0.47 -6.96 -3.60
C VAL A 23 0.67 -5.48 -3.88
N PHE A 24 1.90 -4.97 -3.75
CA PHE A 24 2.24 -3.60 -4.09
C PHE A 24 1.88 -3.28 -5.55
N GLY A 25 2.29 -4.13 -6.49
CA GLY A 25 1.99 -3.95 -7.92
C GLY A 25 0.49 -3.98 -8.22
N GLY A 26 -0.25 -4.92 -7.61
CA GLY A 26 -1.70 -5.03 -7.77
C GLY A 26 -2.46 -3.82 -7.20
N ALA A 27 -2.04 -3.29 -6.06
CA ALA A 27 -2.64 -2.09 -5.49
C ALA A 27 -2.38 -0.85 -6.37
N VAL A 28 -1.14 -0.65 -6.84
CA VAL A 28 -0.81 0.42 -7.79
C VAL A 28 -1.66 0.29 -9.06
N PHE A 29 -1.74 -0.92 -9.63
CA PHE A 29 -2.56 -1.18 -10.80
C PHE A 29 -4.03 -0.82 -10.55
N SER A 30 -4.59 -1.21 -9.40
CA SER A 30 -5.98 -0.89 -9.03
C SER A 30 -6.22 0.62 -8.94
N TYR A 31 -5.26 1.38 -8.39
CA TYR A 31 -5.35 2.85 -8.34
C TYR A 31 -5.27 3.50 -9.72
N LEU A 32 -4.41 2.97 -10.61
CA LEU A 32 -4.34 3.41 -12.00
C LEU A 32 -5.63 3.10 -12.75
N CYS A 33 -6.22 1.93 -12.53
CA CYS A 33 -7.54 1.59 -13.07
C CYS A 33 -8.59 2.59 -12.61
N LEU A 34 -8.65 2.94 -11.32
CA LEU A 34 -9.61 3.93 -10.82
C LEU A 34 -9.40 5.30 -11.46
N ALA A 35 -8.15 5.76 -11.60
CA ALA A 35 -7.84 7.04 -12.24
C ALA A 35 -8.23 7.06 -13.73
N GLY A 36 -8.10 5.93 -14.43
CA GLY A 36 -8.41 5.80 -15.85
C GLY A 36 -9.83 5.34 -16.18
N VAL A 37 -10.64 4.90 -15.20
CA VAL A 37 -11.93 4.23 -15.45
C VAL A 37 -12.96 5.13 -16.16
N THR A 38 -12.81 6.45 -16.10
CA THR A 38 -13.67 7.40 -16.81
C THR A 38 -13.33 7.50 -18.29
N LEU A 39 -12.15 7.04 -18.70
CA LEU A 39 -11.68 7.01 -20.09
C LEU A 39 -12.14 5.76 -20.85
N ILE A 40 -12.76 4.80 -20.17
CA ILE A 40 -13.25 3.55 -20.78
C ILE A 40 -14.69 3.76 -21.27
N SER A 41 -14.92 3.56 -22.57
CA SER A 41 -16.20 3.66 -23.27
C SER A 41 -16.36 2.51 -24.26
N GLU A 42 -17.61 2.15 -24.56
CA GLU A 42 -17.98 1.06 -25.49
C GLU A 42 -17.30 1.15 -26.87
N GLU A 43 -17.02 2.37 -27.31
CA GLU A 43 -16.40 2.66 -28.60
C GLU A 43 -14.92 2.29 -28.67
N ASN A 44 -14.24 2.13 -27.52
CA ASN A 44 -12.80 1.94 -27.49
C ASN A 44 -12.36 0.48 -27.29
N ALA A 45 -11.15 0.18 -27.77
CA ALA A 45 -10.60 -1.18 -27.74
C ALA A 45 -10.41 -1.75 -26.32
N ILE A 46 -10.26 -0.89 -25.30
CA ILE A 46 -10.14 -1.33 -23.91
C ILE A 46 -11.46 -1.95 -23.44
N TRP A 47 -12.59 -1.31 -23.75
CA TRP A 47 -13.91 -1.85 -23.43
C TRP A 47 -14.14 -3.20 -24.09
N GLN A 48 -13.94 -3.29 -25.41
CA GLN A 48 -14.11 -4.53 -26.16
C GLN A 48 -13.20 -5.66 -25.66
N THR A 49 -11.97 -5.32 -25.26
CA THR A 49 -11.06 -6.29 -24.66
C THR A 49 -11.61 -6.80 -23.32
N LEU A 50 -12.06 -5.91 -22.44
CA LEU A 50 -12.62 -6.27 -21.14
C LEU A 50 -13.88 -7.13 -21.27
N ASP A 51 -14.75 -6.86 -22.24
CA ASP A 51 -15.93 -7.69 -22.55
C ASP A 51 -15.55 -9.12 -22.92
N ASN A 52 -14.43 -9.30 -23.62
CA ASN A 52 -13.99 -10.62 -24.06
C ASN A 52 -13.23 -11.41 -22.98
N ILE A 53 -12.54 -10.74 -22.05
CA ILE A 53 -11.63 -11.42 -21.10
C ILE A 53 -12.14 -11.44 -19.66
N SER A 54 -13.06 -10.53 -19.30
CA SER A 54 -13.52 -10.38 -17.92
C SER A 54 -14.84 -11.11 -17.70
N PRO A 55 -14.97 -11.94 -16.65
CA PRO A 55 -16.28 -12.44 -16.23
C PRO A 55 -17.22 -11.26 -15.91
N GLY A 56 -18.30 -11.12 -16.69
CA GLY A 56 -19.24 -10.00 -16.57
C GLY A 56 -18.83 -8.72 -17.32
N GLY A 57 -17.75 -8.79 -18.12
CA GLY A 57 -17.35 -7.77 -19.08
C GLY A 57 -16.87 -6.44 -18.49
N ALA A 58 -16.79 -5.42 -19.35
CA ALA A 58 -16.31 -4.09 -19.03
C ALA A 58 -17.18 -3.38 -17.98
N ASP A 59 -18.49 -3.63 -17.96
CA ASP A 59 -19.41 -3.10 -16.96
C ASP A 59 -19.09 -3.61 -15.56
N THR A 60 -18.87 -4.92 -15.41
CA THR A 60 -18.51 -5.51 -14.12
C THR A 60 -17.15 -4.99 -13.67
N PHE A 61 -16.16 -4.92 -14.57
CA PHE A 61 -14.87 -4.33 -14.26
C PHE A 61 -15.00 -2.89 -13.77
N ARG A 62 -15.77 -2.06 -14.50
CA ARG A 62 -16.01 -0.66 -14.15
C ARG A 62 -16.68 -0.53 -12.79
N TRP A 63 -17.68 -1.37 -12.51
CA TRP A 63 -18.34 -1.42 -11.22
C TRP A 63 -17.37 -1.79 -10.10
N ILE A 64 -16.57 -2.85 -10.24
CA ILE A 64 -15.55 -3.28 -9.26
C ILE A 64 -14.58 -2.13 -8.98
N VAL A 65 -14.04 -1.50 -10.02
CA VAL A 65 -13.06 -0.43 -9.86
C VAL A 65 -13.68 0.77 -9.14
N LYS A 66 -14.86 1.24 -9.56
CA LYS A 66 -15.51 2.42 -8.99
C LYS A 66 -16.06 2.19 -7.58
N THR A 67 -16.37 0.96 -7.20
CA THR A 67 -16.96 0.65 -5.89
C THR A 67 -15.97 0.06 -4.89
N GLY A 68 -15.01 -0.76 -5.35
CA GLY A 68 -14.06 -1.47 -4.49
C GLY A 68 -12.78 -0.70 -4.21
N VAL A 69 -12.27 0.08 -5.17
CA VAL A 69 -11.00 0.80 -4.99
C VAL A 69 -11.11 2.01 -4.04
N PRO A 70 -12.18 2.82 -4.04
CA PRO A 70 -12.27 3.93 -3.09
C PRO A 70 -12.26 3.51 -1.61
N PRO A 71 -13.00 2.47 -1.17
CA PRO A 71 -12.86 1.93 0.18
C PRO A 71 -11.44 1.46 0.50
N LEU A 72 -10.75 0.82 -0.44
CA LEU A 72 -9.35 0.39 -0.27
C LEU A 72 -8.43 1.58 0.01
N ILE A 73 -8.57 2.67 -0.74
CA ILE A 73 -7.81 3.92 -0.54
C ILE A 73 -8.06 4.49 0.87
N VAL A 74 -9.31 4.50 1.32
CA VAL A 74 -9.67 4.98 2.66
C VAL A 74 -9.01 4.12 3.74
N ILE A 75 -9.13 2.79 3.62
CA ILE A 75 -8.53 1.84 4.57
C ILE A 75 -7.01 2.03 4.64
N HIS A 76 -6.32 2.03 3.49
CA HIS A 76 -4.87 2.20 3.46
C HIS A 76 -4.41 3.58 3.97
N SER A 77 -5.24 4.62 3.82
CA SER A 77 -4.97 5.92 4.42
C SER A 77 -5.03 5.86 5.95
N ILE A 78 -6.02 5.17 6.51
CA ILE A 78 -6.13 4.92 7.95
C ILE A 78 -4.94 4.08 8.44
N GLU A 79 -4.58 3.02 7.71
CA GLU A 79 -3.44 2.17 8.02
C GLU A 79 -2.12 2.95 8.00
N ALA A 80 -1.89 3.82 7.02
CA ALA A 80 -0.69 4.64 6.93
C ALA A 80 -0.56 5.60 8.13
N VAL A 81 -1.68 6.22 8.56
CA VAL A 81 -1.72 7.07 9.75
C VAL A 81 -1.45 6.26 11.02
N ALA A 82 -2.06 5.08 11.16
CA ALA A 82 -1.84 4.19 12.29
C ALA A 82 -0.39 3.67 12.31
N PHE A 83 0.18 3.35 11.15
CA PHE A 83 1.54 2.85 10.99
C PHE A 83 2.57 3.90 11.42
N ASP A 84 2.38 5.14 10.99
CA ASP A 84 3.23 6.24 11.41
C ASP A 84 3.22 6.42 12.94
N ARG A 85 2.03 6.47 13.55
CA ARG A 85 1.87 6.72 15.00
C ARG A 85 2.34 5.55 15.87
N THR A 86 2.12 4.32 15.43
CA THR A 86 2.33 3.12 16.25
C THR A 86 3.62 2.38 15.93
N ARG A 87 4.25 2.65 14.78
CA ARG A 87 5.49 1.99 14.34
C ARG A 87 6.59 3.01 14.05
N LEU A 88 6.42 3.92 13.09
CA LEU A 88 7.51 4.81 12.67
C LEU A 88 8.00 5.71 13.80
N MET A 89 7.08 6.44 14.45
CA MET A 89 7.40 7.35 15.55
C MET A 89 8.06 6.62 16.74
N PRO A 90 7.49 5.51 17.28
CA PRO A 90 8.14 4.72 18.33
C PRO A 90 9.55 4.22 17.98
N HIS A 91 9.77 3.86 16.72
CA HIS A 91 11.05 3.37 16.23
C HIS A 91 12.01 4.48 15.76
N GLY A 92 11.70 5.74 16.07
CA GLY A 92 12.59 6.89 15.88
C GLY A 92 12.76 7.32 14.43
N VAL A 93 11.83 6.97 13.55
CA VAL A 93 11.83 7.47 12.16
C VAL A 93 11.32 8.92 12.16
N PRO A 94 12.13 9.92 11.77
CA PRO A 94 11.70 11.31 11.78
C PRO A 94 10.61 11.56 10.73
N ARG A 95 9.47 12.11 11.15
CA ARG A 95 8.37 12.46 10.24
C ARG A 95 8.84 13.42 9.15
N TRP A 96 8.27 13.28 7.96
CA TRP A 96 8.56 14.09 6.76
C TRP A 96 9.95 13.90 6.14
N GLY A 97 10.84 13.13 6.77
CA GLY A 97 12.12 12.75 6.16
C GLY A 97 11.94 11.75 5.02
N LEU A 98 12.98 11.59 4.19
CA LEU A 98 12.95 10.66 3.04
C LEU A 98 12.63 9.21 3.46
N LEU A 99 13.18 8.77 4.59
CA LEU A 99 12.91 7.44 5.14
C LEU A 99 11.43 7.27 5.52
N TRP A 100 10.85 8.31 6.13
CA TRP A 100 9.44 8.32 6.51
C TRP A 100 8.55 8.22 5.29
N TRP A 101 8.81 9.03 4.26
CA TRP A 101 8.04 8.99 3.01
C TRP A 101 8.10 7.61 2.34
N LYS A 102 9.28 6.97 2.28
CA LYS A 102 9.40 5.61 1.74
C LYS A 102 8.50 4.62 2.48
N TRP A 103 8.48 4.68 3.81
CA TRP A 103 7.66 3.80 4.63
C TRP A 103 6.16 4.11 4.56
N VAL A 104 5.78 5.38 4.65
CA VAL A 104 4.37 5.81 4.63
C VAL A 104 3.74 5.58 3.26
N LEU A 105 4.41 5.94 2.16
CA LEU A 105 3.89 5.69 0.82
C LEU A 105 3.79 4.19 0.54
N SER A 106 4.78 3.40 0.99
CA SER A 106 4.68 1.95 0.85
C SER A 106 3.49 1.38 1.63
N CYS A 107 3.26 1.85 2.86
CA CYS A 107 2.09 1.45 3.65
C CYS A 107 0.77 1.88 3.01
N TRP A 108 0.72 3.08 2.42
CA TRP A 108 -0.48 3.54 1.73
C TRP A 108 -0.79 2.74 0.45
N ILE A 109 0.25 2.19 -0.20
CA ILE A 109 0.07 1.35 -1.38
C ILE A 109 -0.31 -0.08 -0.99
N GLU A 110 0.47 -0.74 -0.14
CA GLU A 110 0.33 -2.18 0.10
C GLU A 110 -0.38 -2.55 1.42
N GLY A 111 -0.72 -1.56 2.24
CA GLY A 111 -1.40 -1.75 3.52
C GLY A 111 -0.62 -2.63 4.49
N ILE A 112 -1.29 -3.67 4.99
CA ILE A 112 -0.76 -4.66 5.96
C ILE A 112 0.57 -5.29 5.51
N GLY A 113 0.84 -5.44 4.21
CA GLY A 113 2.13 -5.98 3.73
C GLY A 113 3.32 -5.14 4.22
N CYS A 114 3.14 -3.83 4.33
CA CYS A 114 4.15 -2.91 4.85
C CYS A 114 4.40 -3.13 6.35
N TRP A 115 3.33 -3.36 7.11
CA TRP A 115 3.40 -3.62 8.54
C TRP A 115 4.19 -4.89 8.84
N GLN A 116 3.91 -5.96 8.10
CA GLN A 116 4.63 -7.23 8.22
C GLN A 116 6.11 -7.06 7.87
N ARG A 117 6.41 -6.32 6.79
CA ARG A 117 7.79 -6.04 6.38
C ARG A 117 8.54 -5.21 7.43
N PHE A 118 7.92 -4.17 7.96
CA PHE A 118 8.51 -3.36 9.01
C PHE A 118 8.77 -4.17 10.29
N ALA A 119 7.81 -5.01 10.70
CA ALA A 119 7.97 -5.90 11.85
C ALA A 119 9.15 -6.87 11.65
N SER A 120 9.33 -7.40 10.44
CA SER A 120 10.49 -8.23 10.09
C SER A 120 11.81 -7.46 10.26
N VAL A 121 11.92 -6.24 9.75
CA VAL A 121 13.12 -5.39 9.93
C VAL A 121 13.40 -5.12 11.41
N VAL A 122 12.36 -4.80 12.19
CA VAL A 122 12.50 -4.60 13.65
C VAL A 122 13.02 -5.87 14.32
N ASN A 123 12.49 -7.03 13.97
CA ASN A 123 12.90 -8.31 14.57
C ASN A 123 14.35 -8.67 14.23
N VAL A 124 14.78 -8.45 12.99
CA VAL A 124 16.18 -8.64 12.57
C VAL A 124 17.11 -7.73 13.39
N LYS A 125 16.76 -6.44 13.54
CA LYS A 125 17.56 -5.51 14.35
C LYS A 125 17.56 -5.88 15.85
N LYS A 126 16.43 -6.36 16.39
CA LYS A 126 16.36 -6.86 17.77
C LYS A 126 17.29 -8.06 17.99
N ALA A 127 17.34 -8.98 17.03
CA ALA A 127 18.19 -10.17 17.12
C ALA A 127 19.68 -9.82 17.03
N ALA A 128 20.05 -8.84 16.19
CA ALA A 128 21.44 -8.38 16.06
C ALA A 128 21.95 -7.52 17.24
N ALA A 129 21.05 -7.05 18.11
CA ALA A 129 21.39 -6.25 19.29
C ALA A 129 21.45 -7.06 20.59
N LYS A 130 21.22 -8.38 20.53
CA LYS A 130 21.46 -9.34 21.61
C LYS A 130 22.85 -9.93 21.47
#